data_AF-V9LC17-F1
#
_entry.id   AF-V9LC17-F1
#
_cell.length_a   1.000
_cell.length_b   1.000
_cell.length_c   1.000
_cell.angle_alpha   90.00
_cell.angle_beta   90.00
_cell.angle_gamma   90.00
#
_symmetry.space_group_name_H-M   'P 1'
#
loop_
_entity.id
_entity.type
_entity.pdbx_description
1 polymer ?
#
loop_
_entity_poly.entity_id
_entity_poly.type
_entity_poly.pdbx_seq_one_letter_code
_entity_poly.pdbx_strand_id
1 'polypeptide(L)'
;MMEKIFILIFLFEIPASLSDSFIVNGPRQPVLTALGNDVTLGCWLTPGVAAYHMDVEWSKSDSGDVVHLYTRGVDQPDQQHEAYRGRTELIRDGMTRGNVSLRLKNVRCSDQGEYTCSVRST
;
A
#
# COMPACT_ATOMS: atom_id res chain seq x y z
N MET A 1 -18.89 39.80 -49.62
CA MET A 1 -17.47 39.46 -49.39
C MET A 1 -17.06 40.19 -48.11
N MET A 2 -16.78 39.63 -46.94
CA MET A 2 -16.83 38.29 -46.34
C MET A 2 -17.22 38.54 -44.87
N GLU A 3 -18.18 37.80 -44.32
CA GLU A 3 -18.37 37.81 -42.87
C GLU A 3 -17.18 37.12 -42.22
N LYS A 4 -16.51 37.80 -41.29
CA LYS A 4 -15.40 37.23 -40.55
C LYS A 4 -15.97 36.25 -39.52
N ILE A 5 -15.89 34.97 -39.85
CA ILE A 5 -16.16 33.86 -38.92
C ILE A 5 -15.12 33.93 -37.79
N PHE A 6 -15.59 34.22 -36.58
CA PHE A 6 -14.79 34.07 -35.36
C PHE A 6 -14.96 32.63 -34.86
N ILE A 7 -13.92 31.81 -35.01
CA ILE A 7 -13.89 30.47 -34.43
C ILE A 7 -13.39 30.61 -32.98
N LEU A 8 -14.28 30.40 -32.02
CA LEU A 8 -13.92 30.20 -30.62
C LEU A 8 -13.44 28.76 -30.45
N ILE A 9 -12.11 28.55 -30.47
CA ILE A 9 -11.51 27.27 -30.08
C ILE A 9 -11.47 27.26 -28.55
N PHE A 10 -12.45 26.61 -27.93
CA PHE A 10 -12.33 26.22 -26.53
C PHE A 10 -11.36 25.04 -26.46
N LEU A 11 -10.12 25.30 -26.06
CA LEU A 11 -9.29 24.25 -25.47
C LEU A 11 -9.94 23.94 -24.13
N PHE A 12 -10.82 22.94 -24.09
CA PHE A 12 -11.19 22.34 -22.83
C PHE A 12 -9.92 21.66 -22.33
N GLU A 13 -9.15 22.37 -21.49
CA GLU A 13 -8.18 21.69 -20.65
C GLU A 13 -8.99 20.71 -19.82
N ILE A 14 -8.95 19.44 -20.23
CA ILE A 14 -9.35 18.36 -19.34
C ILE A 14 -8.49 18.61 -18.11
N PRO A 15 -9.08 18.94 -16.93
CA PRO A 15 -8.28 19.02 -15.74
C PRO A 15 -7.55 17.69 -15.67
N ALA A 16 -6.22 17.74 -15.70
CA ALA A 16 -5.41 16.54 -15.57
C ALA A 16 -6.02 15.78 -14.40
N SER A 17 -6.58 14.59 -14.67
CA SER A 17 -6.99 13.74 -13.57
C SER A 17 -5.73 13.62 -12.72
N LEU A 18 -5.84 13.97 -11.44
CA LEU A 18 -4.76 13.75 -10.49
C LEU A 18 -4.65 12.23 -10.39
N SER A 19 -3.94 11.61 -11.32
CA SER A 19 -3.32 10.33 -11.05
C SER A 19 -2.34 10.66 -9.94
N ASP A 20 -2.74 10.36 -8.70
CA ASP A 20 -1.86 10.39 -7.54
C ASP A 20 -0.73 9.38 -7.82
N SER A 21 0.28 9.83 -8.57
CA SER A 21 1.44 9.00 -8.87
C SER A 21 2.32 9.00 -7.63
N PHE A 22 2.07 8.03 -6.76
CA PHE A 22 2.92 7.71 -5.63
C PHE A 22 3.86 6.56 -5.98
N ILE A 23 5.00 6.53 -5.30
CA ILE A 23 5.96 5.45 -5.32
C ILE A 23 5.87 4.71 -3.99
N VAL A 24 5.82 3.38 -4.04
CA VAL A 24 5.89 2.52 -2.85
C VAL A 24 7.35 2.28 -2.50
N ASN A 25 7.72 2.60 -1.26
CA ASN A 25 9.08 2.48 -0.75
C ASN A 25 9.13 1.50 0.42
N GLY A 26 10.26 0.82 0.58
CA GLY A 26 10.55 -0.07 1.70
C GLY A 26 11.95 0.19 2.27
N PRO A 27 12.30 -0.41 3.42
CA PRO A 27 13.61 -0.28 4.02
C PRO A 27 14.69 -0.90 3.11
N ARG A 28 15.86 -0.26 3.06
CA ARG A 28 17.03 -0.79 2.32
C ARG A 28 17.75 -1.92 3.04
N GLN A 29 17.57 -2.00 4.36
CA GLN A 29 18.24 -2.97 5.21
C GLN A 29 17.21 -4.00 5.71
N PRO A 30 17.62 -5.27 5.88
CA PRO A 30 16.78 -6.26 6.51
C PRO A 30 16.36 -5.85 7.92
N VAL A 31 15.14 -6.22 8.31
CA VAL A 31 14.67 -6.05 9.70
C VAL A 31 15.02 -7.30 10.49
N LEU A 32 15.72 -7.13 11.61
CA LEU A 32 16.10 -8.22 12.51
C LEU A 32 15.28 -8.16 13.78
N THR A 33 14.81 -9.32 14.25
CA THR A 33 14.03 -9.47 15.48
C THR A 33 14.26 -10.85 16.10
N ALA A 34 13.98 -10.98 17.39
CA ALA A 34 14.03 -12.26 18.09
C ALA A 34 12.73 -13.04 17.88
N LEU A 35 12.80 -14.37 17.93
CA LEU A 35 11.61 -15.23 17.92
C LEU A 35 10.70 -14.89 19.10
N GLY A 36 9.39 -14.92 18.86
CA GLY A 36 8.37 -14.56 19.85
C GLY A 36 8.09 -13.06 19.98
N ASN A 37 8.97 -12.19 19.48
CA ASN A 37 8.73 -10.75 19.47
C ASN A 37 7.82 -10.34 18.31
N ASP A 38 7.26 -9.14 18.41
CA ASP A 38 6.64 -8.47 17.27
C ASP A 38 7.70 -7.78 16.42
N VAL A 39 7.40 -7.58 15.13
CA VAL A 39 8.26 -6.85 14.19
C VAL A 39 7.44 -5.93 13.31
N THR A 40 8.01 -4.80 12.92
CA THR A 40 7.41 -3.88 11.95
C THR A 40 8.16 -3.95 10.63
N LEU A 41 7.43 -4.29 9.56
CA LEU A 41 7.91 -4.25 8.18
C LEU A 41 7.52 -2.89 7.59
N GLY A 42 8.54 -2.08 7.28
CA GLY A 42 8.34 -0.72 6.78
C GLY A 42 7.82 -0.69 5.35
N CYS A 43 6.77 0.10 5.09
CA CYS A 43 6.32 0.44 3.74
C CYS A 43 5.66 1.83 3.74
N TRP A 44 6.01 2.69 2.79
CA TRP A 44 5.48 4.04 2.72
C TRP A 44 5.42 4.61 1.30
N LEU A 45 4.52 5.58 1.11
CA LEU A 45 4.29 6.27 -0.16
C LEU A 45 5.14 7.55 -0.26
N THR A 46 5.68 7.81 -1.46
CA THR A 46 6.35 9.08 -1.81
C THR A 46 5.74 9.64 -3.10
N PRO A 47 5.17 10.87 -3.11
CA PRO A 47 4.91 11.69 -1.93
C PRO A 47 3.96 11.01 -0.94
N GLY A 48 3.99 11.43 0.32
CA GLY A 48 3.11 10.89 1.36
C GLY A 48 1.67 11.31 1.13
N VAL A 49 0.86 10.41 0.57
CA VAL A 49 -0.57 10.60 0.31
C VAL A 49 -1.41 9.70 1.21
N ALA A 50 -2.63 10.11 1.54
CA ALA A 50 -3.49 9.34 2.44
C ALA A 50 -3.88 7.99 1.83
N ALA A 51 -3.62 6.90 2.54
CA ALA A 51 -3.80 5.53 2.03
C ALA A 51 -5.08 4.82 2.52
N TYR A 52 -5.97 5.50 3.28
CA TYR A 52 -7.16 4.85 3.85
C TYR A 52 -8.14 4.30 2.81
N HIS A 53 -8.19 4.92 1.63
CA HIS A 53 -9.06 4.50 0.53
C HIS A 53 -8.30 3.70 -0.54
N MET A 54 -7.05 3.35 -0.28
CA MET A 54 -6.24 2.53 -1.18
C MET A 54 -6.32 1.06 -0.79
N ASP A 55 -6.12 0.20 -1.76
CA ASP A 55 -5.91 -1.22 -1.51
C ASP A 55 -4.43 -1.43 -1.15
N VAL A 56 -4.18 -2.13 -0.04
CA VAL A 56 -2.85 -2.47 0.46
C VAL A 56 -2.76 -3.98 0.65
N GLU A 57 -1.79 -4.59 -0.03
CA GLU A 57 -1.48 -6.02 0.10
C GLU A 57 -0.04 -6.19 0.56
N TRP A 58 0.14 -6.99 1.60
CA TRP A 58 1.42 -7.57 1.95
C TRP A 58 1.41 -9.04 1.58
N SER A 59 2.43 -9.48 0.85
CA SER A 59 2.61 -10.88 0.45
C SER A 59 4.02 -11.36 0.75
N LYS A 60 4.16 -12.66 1.00
CA LYS A 60 5.47 -13.31 1.17
C LYS A 60 6.02 -13.63 -0.21
N SER A 61 7.19 -13.11 -0.57
CA SER A 61 7.67 -13.14 -1.95
C SER A 61 8.03 -14.55 -2.45
N ASP A 62 8.46 -15.44 -1.56
CA ASP A 62 8.85 -16.82 -1.88
C ASP A 62 7.65 -17.75 -2.14
N SER A 63 6.56 -17.61 -1.38
CA SER A 63 5.37 -18.46 -1.51
C SER A 63 4.21 -17.81 -2.25
N GLY A 64 4.19 -16.47 -2.34
CA GLY A 64 3.02 -15.71 -2.80
C GLY A 64 1.88 -15.67 -1.77
N ASP A 65 2.12 -16.13 -0.54
CA ASP A 65 1.09 -16.14 0.51
C ASP A 65 0.67 -14.72 0.86
N VAL A 66 -0.64 -14.48 0.92
CA VAL A 66 -1.21 -13.21 1.37
C VAL A 66 -1.01 -13.09 2.88
N VAL A 67 -0.11 -12.20 3.28
CA VAL A 67 0.25 -11.95 4.69
C VAL A 67 -0.74 -11.00 5.34
N HIS A 68 -1.15 -9.97 4.60
CA HIS A 68 -2.17 -9.03 5.03
C HIS A 68 -2.86 -8.40 3.82
N LEU A 69 -4.17 -8.22 3.89
CA LEU A 69 -4.94 -7.56 2.85
C LEU A 69 -5.88 -6.54 3.48
N TYR A 70 -5.79 -5.31 3.00
CA TYR A 70 -6.67 -4.20 3.32
C TYR A 70 -7.25 -3.67 2.01
N THR A 71 -8.56 -3.72 1.85
CA THR A 71 -9.24 -3.23 0.65
C THR A 71 -10.62 -2.72 1.01
N ARG A 72 -11.11 -1.73 0.25
CA ARG A 72 -12.41 -1.08 0.50
C ARG A 72 -12.51 -0.52 1.93
N GLY A 73 -11.39 -0.03 2.46
CA GLY A 73 -11.34 0.63 3.76
C GLY A 73 -11.29 -0.32 4.98
N VAL A 74 -11.17 -1.63 4.78
CA VAL A 74 -11.21 -2.62 5.87
C VAL A 74 -10.23 -3.78 5.67
N ASP A 75 -9.79 -4.40 6.77
CA ASP A 75 -8.97 -5.62 6.72
C ASP A 75 -9.79 -6.82 6.25
N GLN A 76 -9.16 -7.71 5.48
CA GLN A 76 -9.76 -8.93 4.93
C GLN A 76 -9.10 -10.18 5.54
N PRO A 77 -9.35 -10.51 6.82
CA PRO A 77 -8.69 -11.62 7.51
C PRO A 77 -8.96 -12.99 6.85
N ASP A 78 -10.12 -13.14 6.19
CA ASP A 78 -10.49 -14.40 5.54
C ASP A 78 -9.68 -14.70 4.27
N GLN A 79 -9.10 -13.65 3.66
CA GLN A 79 -8.26 -13.77 2.46
C GLN A 79 -6.77 -13.90 2.79
N GLN A 80 -6.40 -13.80 4.07
CA GLN A 80 -5.03 -14.02 4.52
C GLN A 80 -4.73 -15.52 4.60
N HIS A 81 -3.49 -15.87 4.29
CA HIS A 81 -2.96 -17.20 4.54
C HIS A 81 -3.01 -17.52 6.05
N GLU A 82 -3.35 -18.76 6.39
CA GLU A 82 -3.66 -19.19 7.76
C GLU A 82 -2.53 -18.92 8.76
N ALA A 83 -1.27 -18.98 8.30
CA ALA A 83 -0.09 -18.74 9.13
C ALA A 83 0.01 -17.29 9.66
N TYR A 84 -0.66 -16.33 9.02
CA TYR A 84 -0.61 -14.90 9.30
C TYR A 84 -1.91 -14.36 9.90
N ARG A 85 -3.03 -15.07 9.74
CA ARG A 85 -4.33 -14.65 10.25
C ARG A 85 -4.27 -14.37 11.75
N GLY A 86 -4.72 -13.17 12.15
CA GLY A 86 -4.71 -12.71 13.55
C GLY A 86 -3.34 -12.30 14.09
N ARG A 87 -2.27 -12.40 13.28
CA ARG A 87 -0.91 -11.99 13.65
C ARG A 87 -0.47 -10.71 12.94
N THR A 88 -1.24 -10.20 11.99
CA THR A 88 -0.84 -9.05 11.17
C THR A 88 -1.80 -7.88 11.30
N GLU A 89 -1.28 -6.66 11.31
CA GLU A 89 -2.08 -5.43 11.29
C GLU A 89 -1.31 -4.26 10.65
N LEU A 90 -2.03 -3.39 9.94
CA LEU A 90 -1.47 -2.12 9.44
C LEU A 90 -1.38 -1.09 10.56
N ILE A 91 -0.33 -0.25 10.51
CA ILE A 91 -0.18 0.89 11.45
C ILE A 91 -1.11 2.03 11.04
N ARG A 92 -2.32 2.04 11.60
CA ARG A 92 -3.42 2.97 11.24
C ARG A 92 -3.08 4.44 11.36
N ASP A 93 -2.35 4.85 12.39
CA ASP A 93 -2.01 6.26 12.63
C ASP A 93 -1.10 6.85 11.54
N GLY A 94 -0.36 5.99 10.82
CA GLY A 94 0.54 6.39 9.75
C GLY A 94 -0.14 6.59 8.39
N MET A 95 -1.33 6.03 8.18
CA MET A 95 -1.95 5.95 6.86
C MET A 95 -2.39 7.32 6.31
N THR A 96 -2.65 8.31 7.17
CA THR A 96 -2.90 9.72 6.76
C THR A 96 -1.75 10.32 5.96
N ARG A 97 -0.52 9.81 6.15
CA ARG A 97 0.71 10.30 5.53
C ARG A 97 1.36 9.26 4.61
N GLY A 98 0.59 8.26 4.18
CA GLY A 98 1.05 7.22 3.26
C GLY A 98 1.93 6.15 3.90
N ASN A 99 1.97 6.03 5.24
CA ASN A 99 2.61 4.89 5.87
C ASN A 99 1.63 3.71 5.94
N VAL A 100 2.01 2.61 5.28
CA VAL A 100 1.26 1.36 5.19
C VAL A 100 2.10 0.18 5.72
N SER A 101 2.96 0.47 6.69
CA SER A 101 3.81 -0.52 7.36
C SER A 101 2.97 -1.56 8.10
N LEU A 102 3.46 -2.80 8.10
CA LEU A 102 2.81 -3.93 8.72
C LEU A 102 3.48 -4.28 10.04
N ARG A 103 2.68 -4.48 11.10
CA ARG A 103 3.15 -5.18 12.30
C ARG A 103 2.80 -6.66 12.19
N LEU A 104 3.81 -7.52 12.29
CA LEU A 104 3.70 -8.98 12.40
C LEU A 104 4.00 -9.39 13.85
N LYS A 105 3.05 -10.09 14.48
CA LYS A 105 3.09 -10.46 15.89
C LYS A 105 3.67 -11.85 16.11
N ASN A 106 4.37 -12.03 17.23
CA ASN A 106 4.87 -13.33 17.69
C ASN A 106 5.66 -14.07 16.60
N VAL A 107 6.78 -13.50 16.15
CA VAL A 107 7.59 -13.96 15.01
C VAL A 107 8.09 -15.39 15.21
N ARG A 108 8.02 -16.18 14.14
CA ARG A 108 8.38 -17.60 14.05
C ARG A 108 9.48 -17.80 13.01
N CYS A 109 10.20 -18.92 13.07
CA CYS A 109 11.22 -19.26 12.07
C CYS A 109 10.66 -19.30 10.64
N SER A 110 9.40 -19.73 10.47
CA SER A 110 8.71 -19.77 9.17
C SER A 110 8.45 -18.40 8.56
N ASP A 111 8.46 -17.34 9.37
CA ASP A 111 8.25 -15.97 8.90
C ASP A 111 9.52 -15.38 8.27
N GLN A 112 10.67 -16.07 8.36
CA GLN A 112 11.86 -15.64 7.65
C GLN A 112 11.61 -15.66 6.14
N GLY A 113 11.99 -14.57 5.47
CA GLY A 113 11.86 -14.44 4.03
C GLY A 113 11.77 -12.99 3.59
N GLU A 114 11.54 -12.81 2.30
CA GLU A 114 11.27 -11.52 1.69
C GLU A 114 9.76 -11.27 1.65
N TYR A 115 9.38 -10.01 1.83
CA TYR A 115 7.99 -9.57 1.83
C TYR A 115 7.81 -8.43 0.83
N THR A 116 6.70 -8.45 0.10
CA THR A 116 6.34 -7.40 -0.85
C THR A 116 5.15 -6.60 -0.31
N CYS A 117 5.23 -5.28 -0.44
CA CYS A 117 4.15 -4.35 -0.14
C CYS A 117 3.64 -3.76 -1.47
N SER A 118 2.37 -3.98 -1.78
CA SER A 118 1.69 -3.44 -2.97
C SER A 118 0.59 -2.49 -2.55
N VAL A 119 0.53 -1.32 -3.20
CA VAL A 119 -0.51 -0.31 -2.95
C VAL A 119 -1.14 0.10 -4.26
N ARG A 120 -2.47 0.12 -4.32
CA ARG A 120 -3.24 0.52 -5.51
C ARG A 120 -4.28 1.57 -5.13
N SER A 121 -4.33 2.66 -5.87
CA SER A 121 -5.46 3.59 -5.79
C SER A 121 -6.70 2.92 -6.34
N THR A 122 -7.85 3.10 -5.67
CA THR A 122 -9.17 2.75 -6.21
C THR A 122 -9.83 3.94 -6.88
#